data_AF-G5LN64-F1
#
_entry.id   AF-G5LN64-F1
#
_cell.length_a   1.000
_cell.length_b   1.000
_cell.length_c   1.000
_cell.angle_alpha   90.00
_cell.angle_beta   90.00
_cell.angle_gamma   90.00
#
_symmetry.space_group_name_H-M   'P 1'
#
loop_
_entity.id
_entity.type
_entity.pdbx_description
1 polymer ?
#
loop_
_entity_poly.entity_id
_entity_poly.type
_entity_poly.pdbx_seq_one_letter_code
_entity_poly.pdbx_strand_id
1 'polypeptide(L)'
;AVSQRDFTQRANISGRNEMAALGSALNNMSEELAESYAVLEQRVQEKTAGLEHKNQILSFLWQANRRLHSQAPLCERLSPVLNGLQNLTQLHDIELRVYDLEDEDNHQEFTCQSDISCDDKGCHLCPRSALPMINGGTTLK
;
A
#
# COMPACT_ATOMS: atom_id res chain seq x y z
N ALA A 1 -19.75 19.51 -24.31
CA ALA A 1 -18.28 19.43 -24.38
C ALA A 1 -17.65 20.11 -23.17
N VAL A 2 -17.50 21.44 -23.14
CA VAL A 2 -16.85 22.16 -22.03
C VAL A 2 -17.52 21.91 -20.66
N SER A 3 -18.86 21.84 -20.59
CA SER A 3 -19.57 21.50 -19.33
C SER A 3 -19.36 20.06 -18.85
N GLN A 4 -18.86 19.17 -19.71
CA GLN A 4 -18.52 17.79 -19.39
C GLN A 4 -17.02 17.62 -19.09
N ARG A 5 -16.28 18.73 -18.92
CA ARG A 5 -14.81 18.77 -18.76
C ARG A 5 -14.05 18.23 -19.97
N ASP A 6 -14.69 18.16 -21.13
CA ASP A 6 -14.03 17.85 -22.39
C ASP A 6 -13.56 19.16 -23.05
N PHE A 7 -12.28 19.46 -22.86
CA PHE A 7 -11.58 20.60 -23.45
C PHE A 7 -10.81 20.24 -24.73
N THR A 8 -11.02 19.04 -25.29
CA THR A 8 -10.31 18.61 -26.51
C THR A 8 -10.96 19.14 -27.79
N GLN A 9 -12.22 19.57 -27.68
CA GLN A 9 -12.96 20.14 -28.81
C GLN A 9 -12.36 21.46 -29.26
N ARG A 10 -12.34 21.68 -30.57
CA ARG A 10 -11.82 22.90 -31.20
C ARG A 10 -12.82 23.43 -32.22
N ALA A 11 -13.01 24.75 -32.23
CA ALA A 11 -13.76 25.43 -33.27
C ALA A 11 -12.88 25.59 -34.52
N ASN A 12 -13.22 24.86 -35.59
CA ASN A 12 -12.53 24.96 -36.89
C ASN A 12 -13.22 25.99 -37.79
N ILE A 13 -13.03 27.27 -37.48
CA ILE A 13 -13.59 28.39 -38.25
C ILE A 13 -12.43 29.11 -38.94
N SER A 14 -12.42 29.10 -40.28
CA SER A 14 -11.38 29.72 -41.09
C SER A 14 -11.84 31.04 -41.69
N GLY A 15 -10.93 31.98 -41.88
CA GLY A 15 -11.20 33.28 -42.50
C GLY A 15 -10.57 34.44 -41.72
N ARG A 16 -10.71 35.67 -42.25
CA ARG A 16 -10.31 36.91 -41.59
C ARG A 16 -11.56 37.71 -41.20
N ASN A 17 -12.45 37.09 -40.44
CA ASN A 17 -13.67 37.69 -39.93
C ASN A 17 -13.80 37.49 -38.41
N GLU A 18 -14.79 38.14 -37.82
CA GLU A 18 -15.07 38.17 -36.38
C GLU A 18 -15.32 36.76 -35.83
N MET A 19 -15.92 35.88 -36.64
CA MET A 19 -16.23 34.51 -36.22
C MET A 19 -14.97 33.63 -36.15
N ALA A 20 -13.99 33.84 -37.04
CA ALA A 20 -12.69 33.20 -36.97
C ALA A 20 -11.86 33.70 -35.78
N ALA A 21 -11.94 34.99 -35.45
CA ALA A 21 -11.32 35.57 -34.26
C ALA A 21 -11.94 35.01 -32.97
N LEU A 22 -13.27 34.91 -32.91
CA LEU A 22 -14.00 34.30 -31.79
C LEU A 22 -13.66 32.82 -31.62
N GLY A 23 -13.59 32.06 -32.72
CA GLY A 23 -13.20 30.65 -32.69
C GLY A 23 -11.78 30.45 -32.15
N SER A 24 -10.85 31.31 -32.55
CA SER A 24 -9.48 31.30 -32.03
C SER A 24 -9.43 31.63 -30.54
N ALA A 25 -10.16 32.67 -30.10
CA ALA A 25 -10.24 33.02 -28.68
C ALA A 25 -10.86 31.90 -27.83
N LEU A 26 -11.90 31.23 -28.34
CA LEU A 26 -12.52 30.08 -27.67
C LEU A 26 -11.57 28.89 -27.55
N ASN A 27 -10.79 28.60 -28.60
CA ASN A 27 -9.79 27.55 -28.58
C ASN A 27 -8.69 27.83 -27.54
N ASN A 28 -8.19 29.07 -27.50
CA ASN A 28 -7.18 29.49 -26.51
C ASN A 28 -7.71 29.38 -25.08
N MET A 29 -8.93 29.88 -24.81
CA MET A 29 -9.56 29.72 -23.49
C MET A 29 -9.76 28.25 -23.11
N SER A 30 -10.13 27.40 -24.07
CA SER A 30 -10.30 25.96 -23.83
C SER A 30 -8.98 25.26 -23.53
N GLU A 31 -7.88 25.71 -24.15
CA GLU A 31 -6.53 25.20 -23.89
C GLU A 31 -6.02 25.60 -22.49
N GLU A 32 -6.15 26.87 -22.11
CA GLU A 32 -5.79 27.34 -20.76
C GLU A 32 -6.59 26.63 -19.66
N LEU A 33 -7.90 26.39 -19.91
CA LEU A 33 -8.73 25.61 -18.99
C LEU A 33 -8.25 24.16 -18.88
N ALA A 34 -7.89 23.52 -19.99
CA ALA A 34 -7.38 22.14 -19.98
C ALA A 34 -6.09 22.03 -19.15
N GLU A 35 -5.15 22.95 -19.32
CA GLU A 35 -3.90 22.98 -18.56
C GLU A 35 -4.15 23.17 -17.06
N SER A 36 -5.00 24.15 -16.71
CA SER A 36 -5.36 24.42 -15.31
C SER A 36 -6.03 23.21 -14.63
N TYR A 37 -6.95 22.54 -15.33
CA TYR A 37 -7.59 21.33 -14.83
C TYR A 37 -6.62 20.16 -14.68
N ALA A 38 -5.69 19.97 -15.63
CA ALA A 38 -4.68 18.91 -15.54
C ALA A 38 -3.79 19.06 -14.29
N VAL A 39 -3.36 20.29 -13.98
CA VAL A 39 -2.58 20.57 -12.76
C VAL A 39 -3.39 20.28 -11.50
N LEU A 40 -4.69 20.61 -11.51
CA LEU A 40 -5.57 20.33 -10.36
C LEU A 40 -5.78 18.82 -10.18
N GLU A 41 -6.03 18.08 -11.25
CA GLU A 41 -6.18 16.62 -11.22
C GLU A 41 -4.91 15.95 -10.69
N GLN A 42 -3.73 16.38 -11.15
CA GLN A 42 -2.46 15.90 -10.62
C GLN A 42 -2.35 16.15 -9.11
N ARG A 43 -2.65 17.36 -8.63
CA ARG A 43 -2.60 17.67 -7.19
C ARG A 43 -3.63 16.87 -6.38
N VAL A 44 -4.81 16.64 -6.93
CA VAL A 44 -5.83 15.80 -6.28
C VAL A 44 -5.30 14.37 -6.16
N GLN A 45 -4.70 13.83 -7.24
CA GLN A 45 -4.12 12.49 -7.24
C GLN A 45 -2.97 12.37 -6.23
N GLU A 46 -2.03 13.32 -6.19
CA GLU A 46 -0.94 13.37 -5.21
C GLU A 46 -1.46 13.42 -3.77
N LYS A 47 -2.45 14.29 -3.49
CA LYS A 47 -3.06 14.39 -2.17
C LYS A 47 -3.81 13.11 -1.78
N THR A 48 -4.47 12.48 -2.74
CA THR A 48 -5.23 11.23 -2.53
C THR A 48 -4.27 10.10 -2.20
N ALA A 49 -3.18 9.96 -2.96
CA ALA A 49 -2.13 8.98 -2.66
C ALA A 49 -1.51 9.20 -1.27
N GLY A 50 -1.24 10.47 -0.90
CA GLY A 50 -0.73 10.79 0.43
C GLY A 50 -1.72 10.50 1.56
N LEU A 51 -3.03 10.68 1.33
CA LEU A 51 -4.08 10.33 2.29
C LEU A 51 -4.24 8.82 2.43
N GLU A 52 -4.23 8.09 1.33
CA GLU A 52 -4.30 6.62 1.31
C GLU A 52 -3.13 6.00 2.08
N HIS A 53 -1.91 6.49 1.86
CA HIS A 53 -0.74 6.03 2.61
C HIS A 53 -0.87 6.27 4.12
N LYS A 54 -1.33 7.46 4.54
CA LYS A 54 -1.60 7.74 5.96
C LYS A 54 -2.70 6.84 6.52
N ASN A 55 -3.74 6.58 5.75
CA ASN A 55 -4.84 5.71 6.16
C ASN A 55 -4.36 4.26 6.35
N GLN A 56 -3.47 3.77 5.47
CA GLN A 56 -2.83 2.45 5.62
C GLN A 56 -2.01 2.36 6.92
N ILE A 57 -1.19 3.38 7.22
CA ILE A 57 -0.43 3.45 8.48
C ILE A 57 -1.36 3.44 9.69
N LEU A 58 -2.38 4.30 9.71
CA LEU A 58 -3.33 4.37 10.83
C LEU A 58 -4.07 3.04 11.03
N SER A 59 -4.49 2.41 9.93
CA SER A 59 -5.15 1.10 9.96
C SER A 59 -4.24 0.03 10.54
N PHE A 60 -2.96 0.00 10.13
CA PHE A 60 -1.97 -0.90 10.70
C PHE A 60 -1.77 -0.66 12.20
N LEU A 61 -1.54 0.58 12.62
CA LEU A 61 -1.33 0.92 14.03
C LEU A 61 -2.51 0.50 14.91
N TRP A 62 -3.73 0.74 14.45
CA TRP A 62 -4.93 0.34 15.17
C TRP A 62 -5.04 -1.20 15.29
N GLN A 63 -4.82 -1.93 14.19
CA GLN A 63 -4.84 -3.40 14.19
C GLN A 63 -3.75 -3.98 15.09
N ALA A 64 -2.54 -3.44 15.01
CA ALA A 64 -1.41 -3.85 15.83
C ALA A 64 -1.68 -3.59 17.32
N ASN A 65 -2.12 -2.38 17.70
CA ASN A 65 -2.47 -2.06 19.08
C ASN A 65 -3.54 -3.01 19.64
N ARG A 66 -4.64 -3.20 18.90
CA ARG A 66 -5.71 -4.11 19.31
C ARG A 66 -5.21 -5.54 19.52
N ARG A 67 -4.30 -6.01 18.65
CA ARG A 67 -3.77 -7.38 18.72
C ARG A 67 -2.79 -7.56 19.86
N LEU A 68 -1.89 -6.60 20.08
CA LEU A 68 -0.92 -6.62 21.18
C LEU A 68 -1.60 -6.59 22.55
N HIS A 69 -2.75 -5.92 22.67
CA HIS A 69 -3.56 -5.90 23.90
C HIS A 69 -4.53 -7.08 24.05
N SER A 70 -4.53 -8.04 23.12
CA SER A 70 -5.35 -9.24 23.24
C SER A 70 -4.76 -10.21 24.30
N GLN A 71 -5.61 -11.13 24.77
CA GLN A 71 -5.24 -12.20 25.70
C GLN A 71 -4.54 -13.39 25.01
N ALA A 72 -4.31 -13.33 23.69
CA ALA A 72 -3.64 -14.38 22.97
C ALA A 72 -2.16 -14.52 23.42
N PRO A 73 -1.56 -15.71 23.29
CA PRO A 73 -0.14 -15.91 23.56
C PRO A 73 0.74 -14.92 22.79
N LEU A 74 1.88 -14.54 23.39
CA LEU A 74 2.75 -13.49 22.88
C LEU A 74 3.12 -13.68 21.40
N CYS A 75 3.45 -14.90 20.97
CA CYS A 75 3.80 -15.15 19.57
C CYS A 75 2.64 -14.90 18.60
N GLU A 76 1.41 -15.29 18.96
CA GLU A 76 0.23 -15.08 18.11
C GLU A 76 -0.14 -13.61 17.96
N ARG A 77 0.28 -12.78 18.92
CA ARG A 77 0.14 -11.33 18.88
C ARG A 77 1.21 -10.69 18.01
N LEU A 78 2.47 -11.07 18.19
CA LEU A 78 3.63 -10.41 17.58
C LEU A 78 3.86 -10.80 16.12
N SER A 79 3.81 -12.09 15.78
CA SER A 79 4.10 -12.58 14.42
C SER A 79 3.37 -11.81 13.30
N PRO A 80 2.06 -11.59 13.38
CA PRO A 80 1.32 -10.85 12.34
C PRO A 80 1.54 -9.33 12.40
N VAL A 81 1.92 -8.79 13.55
CA VAL A 81 2.33 -7.37 13.65
C VAL A 81 3.67 -7.17 12.94
N LEU A 82 4.62 -8.08 13.15
CA LEU A 82 5.92 -8.06 12.48
C LEU A 82 5.79 -8.29 10.96
N ASN A 83 4.95 -9.22 10.52
CA ASN A 83 4.64 -9.40 9.10
C ASN A 83 3.95 -8.16 8.48
N GLY A 84 2.99 -7.57 9.20
CA GLY A 84 2.33 -6.34 8.75
C GLY A 84 3.31 -5.16 8.64
N LEU A 85 4.27 -5.08 9.56
CA LEU A 85 5.31 -4.05 9.55
C LEU A 85 6.24 -4.20 8.34
N GLN A 86 6.67 -5.42 8.01
CA GLN A 86 7.47 -5.68 6.80
C GLN A 86 6.71 -5.30 5.52
N ASN A 87 5.42 -5.60 5.42
CA ASN A 87 4.62 -5.24 4.24
C ASN A 87 4.41 -3.73 4.09
N LEU A 88 4.36 -3.01 5.21
CA LEU A 88 4.10 -1.58 5.22
C LEU A 88 5.38 -0.74 5.09
N THR A 89 6.54 -1.34 5.34
CA THR A 89 7.85 -0.68 5.31
C THR A 89 8.79 -1.36 4.32
N GLN A 90 10.01 -0.86 4.18
CA GLN A 90 11.07 -1.55 3.42
C GLN A 90 12.01 -2.35 4.34
N LEU A 91 11.58 -2.59 5.58
CA LEU A 91 12.35 -3.33 6.55
C LEU A 91 12.17 -4.83 6.30
N HIS A 92 13.28 -5.55 6.36
CA HIS A 92 13.37 -7.00 6.25
C HIS A 92 14.18 -7.51 7.44
N ASP A 93 14.08 -8.80 7.74
CA ASP A 93 14.86 -9.47 8.79
C ASP A 93 14.71 -8.80 10.17
N ILE A 94 13.47 -8.57 10.58
CA ILE A 94 13.17 -7.92 11.86
C ILE A 94 13.32 -8.94 12.99
N GLU A 95 14.21 -8.63 13.94
CA GLU A 95 14.42 -9.37 15.18
C GLU A 95 13.84 -8.61 16.37
N LEU A 96 13.11 -9.33 17.23
CA LEU A 96 12.50 -8.78 18.44
C LEU A 96 12.87 -9.64 19.64
N ARG A 97 13.48 -9.03 20.66
CA ARG A 97 13.78 -9.67 21.94
C ARG A 97 12.91 -9.08 23.05
N VAL A 98 12.23 -9.93 23.78
CA VAL A 98 11.36 -9.57 24.90
C VAL A 98 12.03 -10.04 26.18
N TYR A 99 12.38 -9.09 27.03
CA TYR A 99 13.01 -9.33 28.33
C TYR A 99 11.94 -9.37 29.43
N ASP A 100 12.12 -10.26 30.41
CA ASP A 100 11.42 -10.16 31.67
C ASP A 100 12.18 -9.17 32.58
N LEU A 101 11.45 -8.27 33.23
CA LEU A 101 12.06 -7.25 34.09
C LEU A 101 12.68 -7.84 35.36
N GLU A 102 12.27 -9.05 35.73
CA GLU A 102 12.77 -9.75 36.92
C GLU A 102 13.94 -10.71 36.59
N ASP A 103 14.18 -11.02 35.31
CA ASP A 103 15.16 -12.00 34.86
C ASP A 103 15.72 -11.62 33.48
N GLU A 104 16.71 -10.73 33.47
CA GLU A 104 17.38 -10.23 32.26
C GLU A 104 18.06 -11.34 31.43
N ASP A 105 18.43 -12.45 32.07
CA ASP A 105 19.02 -13.62 31.38
C ASP A 105 17.94 -14.45 30.65
N ASN A 106 16.67 -14.27 31.00
CA ASN A 106 15.53 -14.97 30.42
C ASN A 106 14.78 -14.07 29.42
N HIS A 107 15.19 -14.17 28.15
CA HIS A 107 14.57 -13.44 27.05
C HIS A 107 13.86 -14.39 26.07
N GLN A 108 12.77 -13.92 25.50
CA GLN A 108 12.08 -14.56 24.38
C GLN A 108 12.45 -13.84 23.08
N GLU A 109 13.03 -14.58 22.14
CA GLU A 109 13.40 -14.06 20.82
C GLU A 109 12.34 -14.42 19.78
N PHE A 110 11.97 -13.42 18.96
CA PHE A 110 11.06 -13.56 17.83
C PHE A 110 11.75 -13.03 16.59
N THR A 111 12.08 -13.91 15.65
CA THR A 111 12.67 -13.54 14.37
C THR A 111 11.63 -13.66 13.26
N CYS A 112 11.46 -12.60 12.48
CA CYS A 112 10.62 -12.61 11.30
C CYS A 112 11.52 -12.68 10.06
N GLN A 113 11.90 -13.90 9.69
CA GLN A 113 12.59 -14.17 8.42
C GLN A 113 11.57 -14.56 7.35
N SER A 114 11.75 -14.05 6.13
CA SER A 114 10.95 -14.48 4.97
C SER A 114 11.17 -15.96 4.62
N ASP A 115 12.30 -16.53 5.05
CA ASP A 115 12.67 -17.93 4.83
C ASP A 115 12.86 -18.71 6.15
N ILE A 116 11.80 -19.41 6.54
CA ILE A 116 11.82 -20.81 7.03
C ILE A 116 12.19 -21.11 8.51
N SER A 117 12.90 -20.30 9.29
CA SER A 117 13.30 -20.72 10.65
C SER A 117 12.45 -20.12 11.78
N CYS A 118 11.28 -20.72 12.09
CA CYS A 118 10.56 -20.49 13.35
C CYS A 118 10.63 -21.72 14.25
N ASP A 119 11.80 -22.00 14.79
CA ASP A 119 11.94 -22.91 15.92
C ASP A 119 12.39 -22.09 17.12
N ASP A 120 11.50 -21.81 18.06
CA ASP A 120 11.48 -22.54 19.34
C ASP A 120 10.35 -21.99 20.25
N LYS A 121 9.70 -22.92 20.96
CA LYS A 121 8.70 -22.73 22.03
C LYS A 121 7.41 -21.96 21.71
N GLY A 122 6.52 -22.62 20.97
CA GLY A 122 5.07 -22.40 21.07
C GLY A 122 4.43 -21.54 19.99
N CYS A 123 5.15 -21.23 18.90
CA CYS A 123 4.58 -20.46 17.78
C CYS A 123 4.19 -21.35 16.60
N HIS A 124 2.93 -21.79 16.55
CA HIS A 124 2.43 -22.63 15.45
C HIS A 124 1.91 -21.83 14.22
N LEU A 125 2.14 -20.51 14.16
CA LEU A 125 1.51 -19.61 13.16
C LEU A 125 2.49 -18.97 12.17
N CYS A 126 3.75 -19.41 12.11
CA CYS A 126 4.62 -18.94 11.03
C CYS A 126 4.05 -19.36 9.67
N PRO A 127 4.12 -18.49 8.64
CA PRO A 127 3.64 -18.83 7.31
C PRO A 127 4.47 -20.02 6.82
N ARG A 128 3.92 -21.22 6.94
CA ARG A 128 4.43 -22.39 6.24
C ARG A 128 4.34 -22.00 4.77
N SER A 129 5.48 -21.75 4.14
CA SER A 129 5.55 -21.79 2.69
C SER A 129 4.94 -23.13 2.29
N ALA A 130 3.74 -23.08 1.70
CA ALA A 130 3.19 -24.24 1.06
C ALA A 130 4.14 -24.56 -0.09
N LEU A 131 5.05 -25.51 0.12
CA LEU A 131 5.89 -26.06 -0.92
C LEU A 131 4.96 -26.43 -2.10
N PRO A 132 5.27 -26.02 -3.34
CA PRO A 132 4.46 -26.39 -4.48
C PRO A 132 4.42 -27.92 -4.57
N MET A 133 3.22 -28.47 -4.63
CA MET A 133 3.03 -29.91 -4.78
C MET A 133 3.76 -30.36 -6.05
N ILE A 134 4.86 -31.09 -5.88
CA ILE A 134 5.49 -31.83 -6.96
C ILE A 134 4.51 -32.96 -7.31
N ASN A 135 3.68 -32.71 -8.31
CA ASN A 135 2.96 -33.76 -9.03
C ASN A 135 3.99 -34.64 -9.74
N GLY A 136 4.37 -35.74 -9.10
CA GLY A 136 5.19 -36.80 -9.68
C GLY A 136 4.60 -38.14 -9.30
N GLY A 137 3.66 -38.63 -10.10
CA GLY A 137 3.15 -40.00 -9.98
C GLY A 137 4.17 -41.02 -10.48
N THR A 138 4.11 -42.22 -9.89
CA THR A 138 4.22 -43.56 -10.53
C THR A 138 4.11 -44.60 -9.40
N THR A 139 2.94 -45.22 -9.21
CA THR A 139 2.58 -46.61 -9.57
C THR A 139 3.35 -47.75 -8.86
N LEU A 140 2.60 -48.45 -8.00
CA LEU A 140 2.49 -49.91 -7.83
C LEU A 140 3.76 -50.78 -7.94
N LYS A 141 4.11 -51.43 -6.83
CA LYS A 141 4.10 -52.90 -6.73
C LYS A 141 3.85 -53.34 -5.29
#